data_AF-A0A1G5UBC6-F1
#
_entry.id   AF-A0A1G5UBC6-F1
#
_cell.length_a   1.000
_cell.length_b   1.000
_cell.length_c   1.000
_cell.angle_alpha   90.00
_cell.angle_beta   90.00
_cell.angle_gamma   90.00
#
_symmetry.space_group_name_H-M   'P 1'
#
loop_
_entity.id
_entity.type
_entity.pdbx_description
1 polymer ?
#
loop_
_entity_poly.entity_id
_entity_poly.type
_entity_poly.pdbx_seq_one_letter_code
_entity_poly.pdbx_strand_id
1 'polypeptide(L)' 'MSIRGRTCLRGGQTTDMTGRVRFETIYPGWYVGRAEHIHVKAFLDRRTMLTGQIYFPNTLSEFLDTQVPACGAAAASGS' A
#
# COMPACT_ATOMS: atom_id res chain seq x y z
N MET A 1 6.74 2.03 17.98
CA MET A 1 5.85 2.85 17.12
C MET A 1 4.40 2.54 17.50
N SER A 2 3.71 3.47 18.17
CA SER A 2 2.35 3.25 18.73
C SER A 2 1.26 3.42 17.66
N ILE A 3 0.35 2.45 17.55
CA ILE A 3 -0.74 2.40 16.56
C ILE A 3 -2.14 2.65 17.16
N ARG A 4 -2.26 3.36 18.28
CA ARG A 4 -3.60 3.59 18.86
C ARG A 4 -4.44 4.55 18.00
N GLY A 5 -5.48 4.02 17.36
CA GLY A 5 -6.64 4.76 16.83
C GLY A 5 -6.58 5.31 15.40
N ARG A 6 -5.85 4.70 14.44
CA ARG A 6 -5.40 5.43 13.24
C ARG A 6 -6.06 4.97 11.94
N THR A 7 -6.73 5.89 11.23
CA THR A 7 -7.14 5.78 9.81
C THR A 7 -5.96 5.81 8.83
N CYS A 8 -4.73 5.58 9.28
CA CYS A 8 -3.55 5.67 8.42
C CYS A 8 -3.59 4.63 7.30
N LEU A 9 -3.09 4.99 6.11
CA LEU A 9 -3.12 4.16 4.89
C LEU A 9 -4.54 3.81 4.41
N ARG A 10 -5.54 4.60 4.81
CA ARG A 10 -6.93 4.53 4.36
C ARG A 10 -7.39 5.91 3.93
N GLY A 11 -8.05 6.01 2.79
CA GLY A 11 -8.60 7.26 2.27
C GLY A 11 -9.75 7.00 1.32
N GLY A 12 -10.59 8.01 1.11
CA GLY A 12 -11.66 8.01 0.11
C GLY A 12 -11.64 9.35 -0.61
N GLN A 13 -11.83 9.32 -1.93
CA GLN A 13 -11.84 10.48 -2.80
C GLN A 13 -13.00 10.35 -3.79
N THR A 14 -13.62 11.46 -4.16
CA THR A 14 -14.57 11.51 -5.29
C THR A 14 -13.79 11.76 -6.56
N THR A 15 -14.14 11.07 -7.64
CA THR A 15 -13.50 11.28 -8.94
C THR A 15 -13.77 12.69 -9.47
N ASP A 16 -12.80 13.26 -10.17
CA ASP A 16 -13.01 14.47 -10.95
C ASP A 16 -13.92 14.24 -12.18
N MET A 17 -14.18 15.29 -12.95
CA MET A 17 -15.00 15.23 -14.17
C MET A 17 -14.44 14.28 -15.24
N THR A 18 -13.17 13.88 -15.14
CA THR A 18 -12.51 12.94 -16.04
C THR A 18 -12.41 11.52 -15.47
N GLY A 19 -13.03 11.27 -14.30
CA GLY A 19 -13.02 9.96 -13.65
C GLY A 19 -11.74 9.64 -12.88
N ARG A 20 -10.90 10.64 -12.56
CA ARG A 20 -9.60 10.42 -11.92
C ARG A 20 -9.63 10.74 -10.42
N VAL A 21 -8.80 10.01 -9.67
CA VAL A 21 -8.49 10.28 -8.26
C VAL A 21 -6.99 10.19 -8.05
N ARG A 22 -6.48 10.98 -7.10
CA ARG A 22 -5.08 10.92 -6.66
C ARG A 22 -5.05 10.64 -5.17
N PHE A 23 -4.24 9.65 -4.80
CA PHE A 23 -3.88 9.35 -3.43
C PHE A 23 -2.38 9.52 -3.27
N GLU A 24 -1.97 10.15 -2.18
CA GLU A 24 -0.58 10.19 -1.74
C GLU A 24 -0.43 9.19 -0.60
N THR A 25 0.42 8.19 -0.79
CA THR A 25 0.64 7.08 0.14
C THR A 25 2.06 6.58 0.02
N ILE A 26 2.48 5.75 0.96
CA ILE A 26 3.75 5.01 0.89
C ILE A 26 3.58 3.70 0.12
N TYR A 27 4.69 3.13 -0.34
CA TYR A 27 4.72 1.79 -0.92
C TYR A 27 4.22 0.75 0.11
N PRO A 28 3.35 -0.21 -0.28
CA PRO A 28 2.88 -1.24 0.63
C PRO A 28 4.04 -2.12 1.12
N GLY A 29 4.08 -2.39 2.42
CA GLY A 29 5.08 -3.31 2.99
C GLY A 29 4.78 -4.76 2.63
N TRP A 30 5.84 -5.57 2.56
CA TRP A 30 5.73 -7.02 2.40
C TRP A 30 5.14 -7.68 3.66
N TYR A 31 4.28 -8.66 3.43
CA TYR A 31 3.76 -9.54 4.47
C TYR A 31 3.80 -10.98 3.94
N VAL A 32 4.38 -11.87 4.74
CA VAL A 32 4.60 -13.28 4.36
C VAL A 32 3.31 -13.89 3.79
N GLY A 33 3.44 -14.49 2.60
CA GLY A 33 2.35 -15.20 1.92
C GLY A 33 1.44 -14.35 1.04
N ARG A 34 1.74 -13.05 0.82
CA ARG A 34 1.04 -12.21 -0.18
C ARG A 34 2.00 -11.31 -0.93
N ALA A 35 1.77 -11.15 -2.24
CA ALA A 35 2.43 -10.11 -3.03
C ALA A 35 2.02 -8.72 -2.51
N GLU A 36 2.91 -7.73 -2.61
CA GLU A 36 2.61 -6.36 -2.22
C GLU A 36 1.44 -5.80 -3.03
N HIS A 37 0.45 -5.21 -2.36
CA HIS A 37 -0.73 -4.67 -3.04
C HIS A 37 -1.41 -3.54 -2.28
N ILE A 38 -2.18 -2.74 -3.01
CA ILE A 38 -3.11 -1.74 -2.48
C ILE A 38 -4.54 -2.22 -2.72
N HIS A 39 -5.36 -2.23 -1.67
CA HIS A 39 -6.80 -2.50 -1.79
C HIS A 39 -7.55 -1.30 -2.34
N VAL A 40 -8.41 -1.52 -3.33
CA VAL A 40 -9.26 -0.48 -3.91
C VAL A 40 -10.73 -0.88 -3.91
N LYS A 41 -11.59 0.11 -3.68
CA LYS A 41 -13.03 0.00 -3.85
C LYS A 41 -13.52 1.19 -4.66
N ALA A 42 -14.22 0.94 -5.75
CA ALA A 42 -14.85 1.97 -6.58
C ALA A 42 -16.36 1.85 -6.44
N PHE A 43 -17.02 2.96 -6.09
CA PHE A 43 -18.47 3.05 -5.94
C PHE A 43 -19.00 3.90 -7.09
N LEU A 44 -19.86 3.34 -7.94
CA LEU A 44 -20.59 4.12 -8.94
C LEU A 44 -21.87 4.71 -8.33
N ASP A 45 -22.49 3.95 -7.42
CA ASP A 45 -23.65 4.36 -6.64
C ASP A 45 -23.70 3.54 -5.32
N ARG A 46 -24.81 3.62 -4.57
CA ARG A 46 -24.94 2.93 -3.27
C ARG A 46 -25.01 1.40 -3.37
N ARG A 47 -25.32 0.86 -4.54
CA ARG A 47 -25.53 -0.57 -4.81
C ARG A 47 -24.45 -1.14 -5.72
N THR A 48 -23.85 -0.31 -6.57
CA THR A 48 -22.83 -0.72 -7.53
C THR A 48 -21.42 -0.41 -7.00
N MET A 49 -20.70 -1.46 -6.63
CA MET A 49 -19.33 -1.38 -6.12
C MET A 49 -18.43 -2.44 -6.75
N LEU A 50 -17.22 -2.05 -7.12
CA LEU A 50 -16.14 -2.96 -7.51
C LEU A 50 -15.09 -3.02 -6.39
N THR A 51 -14.65 -4.23 -6.04
CA THR A 51 -13.48 -4.43 -5.16
C THR A 51 -12.32 -4.96 -6.01
N GLY A 52 -11.14 -4.40 -5.83
CA GLY A 52 -9.94 -4.84 -6.53
C GLY A 52 -8.67 -4.71 -5.69
N GLN A 53 -7.57 -5.18 -6.27
CA GLN A 53 -6.22 -5.09 -5.71
C GLN A 53 -5.28 -4.59 -6.82
N ILE A 54 -4.46 -3.59 -6.50
CA ILE A 54 -3.39 -3.11 -7.37
C ILE A 54 -2.11 -3.81 -6.94
N TYR A 55 -1.46 -4.52 -7.86
CA TYR A 55 -0.19 -5.19 -7.66
C TYR A 55 0.95 -4.41 -8.32
N PHE A 56 2.16 -4.67 -7.86
CA PHE A 56 3.37 -4.04 -8.36
C PHE A 56 4.29 -5.09 -9.00
N PRO A 57 5.14 -4.71 -9.98
CA PRO A 57 6.12 -5.63 -10.54
C PRO A 57 7.12 -6.10 -9.48
N ASN A 58 7.43 -7.40 -9.47
CA ASN A 58 8.38 -7.98 -8.50
C ASN A 58 9.75 -7.28 -8.50
N THR A 59 10.23 -6.82 -9.67
CA THR A 59 11.50 -6.10 -9.78
C THR A 59 11.55 -4.82 -8.95
N LEU A 60 10.40 -4.19 -8.71
CA LEU A 60 10.30 -3.01 -7.83
C LEU A 60 10.39 -3.41 -6.37
N SER A 61 9.73 -4.50 -5.97
CA SER A 61 9.84 -5.05 -4.61
C SER A 61 11.27 -5.46 -4.31
N GLU A 62 11.94 -6.18 -5.22
CA GLU A 62 13.36 -6.58 -5.10
C GLU A 62 14.31 -5.37 -4.92
N PHE A 63 14.07 -4.28 -5.67
CA PHE A 63 14.85 -3.05 -5.52
C PHE A 63 14.64 -2.41 -4.15
N LEU A 64 13.40 -2.36 -3.66
CA LEU A 64 13.09 -1.75 -2.37
C LEU A 64 13.63 -2.60 -1.20
N ASP A 65 13.56 -3.92 -1.30
CA ASP A 65 14.07 -4.83 -0.27
C ASP A 65 15.60 -4.76 -0.13
N THR A 66 16.31 -4.49 -1.23
CA THR A 66 17.78 -4.39 -1.24
C THR A 66 18.30 -3.02 -0.79
N GLN A 67 17.55 -1.95 -1.05
CA GLN A 67 18.03 -0.58 -0.83
C GLN A 67 17.39 0.12 0.38
N VAL A 68 16.24 -0.35 0.85
CA VAL A 68 15.54 0.22 2.01
C VAL A 68 15.67 -0.75 3.17
N PRO A 69 16.38 -0.39 4.26
CA PRO A 69 16.44 -1.24 5.44
C PRO A 69 15.03 -1.53 5.93
N ALA A 70 14.69 -2.82 6.10
CA ALA A 70 13.44 -3.19 6.74
C ALA A 70 13.36 -2.46 8.09
N CYS A 71 12.22 -1.80 8.36
CA CYS A 71 12.00 -1.11 9.62
C CYS A 71 12.06 -2.13 10.77
N GLY A 72 13.24 -2.25 11.42
CA GLY A 72 13.53 -3.23 12.45
C GLY A 72 14.86 -3.99 12.31
N ALA A 73 15.58 -3.88 11.17
CA ALA A 73 16.90 -4.49 11.02
C ALA A 73 17.99 -3.62 11.69
N ALA A 74 17.99 -3.59 13.03
CA ALA A 74 19.16 -3.17 13.78
C ALA A 74 20.24 -4.26 13.61
N ALA A 75 21.36 -3.84 13.01
CA ALA A 75 22.62 -4.53 12.82
C ALA A 75 22.84 -5.81 13.66
N ALA A 76 22.74 -6.97 13.01
CA ALA A 76 23.49 -8.15 13.43
C ALA A 76 24.80 -8.18 12.63
N SER A 77 25.82 -7.47 13.11
CA SER A 77 27.21 -7.69 12.71
C SER A 77 27.98 -8.10 13.96
N GLY A 78 28.33 -9.38 14.03
CA GLY A 78 29.32 -9.85 14.98
C GLY A 78 30.72 -9.35 14.61
N SER A 79 31.48 -8.99 15.64
CA SER A 79 32.76 -9.64 15.98
C SER A 79 32.86 -9.67 17.50
#